data_AF-C1PH50-F1
#
_entry.id   AF-C1PH50-F1
#
_cell.length_a   1.000
_cell.length_b   1.000
_cell.length_c   1.000
_cell.angle_alpha   90.00
_cell.angle_beta   90.00
_cell.angle_gamma   90.00
#
_symmetry.space_group_name_H-M   'P 1'
#
loop_
_entity.id
_entity.type
_entity.pdbx_description
1 polymer ?
#
loop_
_entity_poly.entity_id
_entity_poly.type
_entity_poly.pdbx_seq_one_letter_code
_entity_poly.pdbx_strand_id
1 'polypeptide(L)'
;RTKDKERVLVLAATNRPFDLDEAVIRRLPRRLMVNLPDTTNRAKILKVILAKEELAPDVDLDAIASMTEGYSGSDLKNLCVT
;
A
#
# COMPACT_ATOMS: atom_id res chain seq x y z
N ARG A 1 16.42 -18.56 26.06
CA ARG A 1 17.42 -18.91 25.04
C ARG A 1 16.67 -19.32 23.79
N THR A 2 16.60 -18.45 22.79
CA THR A 2 16.06 -18.78 21.46
C THR A 2 16.92 -19.88 20.84
N LYS A 3 16.29 -20.92 20.25
CA LYS A 3 16.99 -22.04 19.62
C LYS A 3 17.71 -21.54 18.36
N ASP A 4 18.96 -21.95 18.15
CA ASP A 4 19.91 -21.55 17.09
C ASP A 4 19.44 -21.73 15.62
N LYS A 5 18.18 -22.08 15.37
CA LYS A 5 17.66 -22.43 14.03
C LYS A 5 16.51 -21.55 13.52
N GLU A 6 16.03 -20.58 14.30
CA GLU A 6 14.94 -19.71 13.86
C GLU A 6 15.51 -18.38 13.37
N ARG A 7 15.59 -18.23 12.05
CA ARG A 7 15.88 -16.93 11.42
C ARG A 7 14.67 -16.03 11.60
N VAL A 8 14.79 -15.01 12.44
CA VAL A 8 13.75 -14.01 12.67
C VAL A 8 13.84 -12.91 11.60
N LEU A 9 12.75 -12.69 10.87
CA LEU A 9 12.59 -11.54 9.98
C LEU A 9 11.79 -10.46 10.71
N VAL A 10 12.31 -9.23 10.72
CA VAL A 10 11.63 -8.06 11.30
C VAL A 10 11.26 -7.10 10.18
N LEU A 11 9.99 -6.72 10.11
CA LEU A 11 9.47 -5.66 9.24
C LEU A 11 8.99 -4.50 10.11
N ALA A 12 9.32 -3.27 9.70
CA ALA A 12 8.89 -2.04 10.37
C ALA A 12 8.33 -1.06 9.33
N ALA A 13 7.38 -0.24 9.73
CA ALA A 13 6.75 0.78 8.90
C ALA A 13 6.65 2.10 9.67
N THR A 14 6.88 3.23 9.00
CA THR A 14 6.73 4.57 9.57
C THR A 14 6.31 5.56 8.48
N ASN A 15 5.45 6.52 8.83
CA ASN A 15 5.11 7.66 7.98
C ASN A 15 6.06 8.85 8.20
N ARG A 16 7.00 8.73 9.15
CA ARG A 16 8.00 9.77 9.48
C ARG A 16 9.40 9.15 9.52
N PRO A 17 9.97 8.79 8.36
CA PRO A 17 11.26 8.09 8.30
C PRO A 17 12.43 8.95 8.81
N PHE A 18 12.30 10.28 8.77
CA PHE A 18 13.33 11.22 9.21
C PHE A 18 13.32 11.49 10.71
N ASP A 19 12.26 11.07 11.42
CA ASP A 19 12.15 11.20 12.88
C ASP A 19 12.83 10.03 13.61
N LEU A 20 13.32 9.02 12.89
CA LEU A 20 13.94 7.83 13.46
C LEU A 20 15.41 8.08 13.83
N ASP A 21 15.78 7.66 15.04
CA ASP A 21 17.16 7.68 15.52
C ASP A 21 18.09 6.76 14.69
N GLU A 22 19.36 7.16 14.57
CA GLU A 22 20.38 6.43 13.80
C GLU A 22 20.58 4.99 14.28
N ALA A 23 20.45 4.71 15.58
CA ALA A 23 20.61 3.37 16.12
C ALA A 23 19.52 2.40 15.64
N VAL A 24 18.29 2.91 15.42
CA VAL A 24 17.19 2.13 14.84
C VAL A 24 17.44 1.90 13.36
N ILE A 25 17.83 2.95 12.63
CA ILE A 25 18.11 2.88 11.19
C ILE A 25 19.22 1.85 10.90
N ARG A 26 20.28 1.80 11.73
CA ARG A 26 21.37 0.82 11.59
C ARG A 26 20.91 -0.63 11.74
N ARG A 27 19.86 -0.89 12.53
CA ARG A 27 19.27 -2.23 12.71
C ARG A 27 18.36 -2.64 11.55
N LEU A 28 17.94 -1.68 10.71
CA LEU A 28 17.03 -1.88 9.58
C LEU A 28 17.71 -1.42 8.26
N PRO A 29 18.73 -2.15 7.77
CA PRO A 29 19.54 -1.71 6.63
C PRO A 29 18.77 -1.64 5.31
N ARG A 30 17.71 -2.44 5.15
CA ARG A 30 16.83 -2.43 3.97
C ARG A 30 15.68 -1.46 4.20
N ARG A 31 15.58 -0.46 3.32
CA ARG A 31 14.56 0.60 3.37
C ARG A 31 13.86 0.65 2.02
N LEU A 32 12.52 0.64 2.04
CA LEU A 32 11.68 0.76 0.85
C LEU A 32 10.76 1.95 1.04
N MET A 33 10.90 2.96 0.18
CA MET A 33 9.98 4.10 0.17
C MET A 33 8.74 3.72 -0.64
N VAL A 34 7.57 3.87 -0.04
CA VAL A 34 6.30 3.59 -0.69
C VAL A 34 5.63 4.92 -0.99
N ASN A 35 5.59 5.28 -2.27
CA ASN A 35 4.90 6.48 -2.73
C ASN A 35 3.41 6.18 -2.99
N LEU A 36 2.64 7.24 -3.24
CA LEU A 36 1.27 7.12 -3.72
C LEU A 36 1.24 6.35 -5.06
N PRO A 37 0.20 5.52 -5.30
CA PRO A 37 0.08 4.75 -6.53
C PRO A 37 -0.14 5.68 -7.73
N ASP A 38 0.52 5.38 -8.85
CA ASP A 38 0.20 5.96 -10.16
C ASP A 38 -1.17 5.50 -10.67
N THR A 39 -1.65 6.10 -11.76
CA THR A 39 -2.95 5.81 -12.37
C THR A 39 -3.13 4.32 -12.68
N THR A 40 -2.13 3.67 -13.26
CA THR A 40 -2.20 2.24 -13.61
C THR A 40 -2.28 1.36 -12.37
N ASN A 41 -1.56 1.71 -11.31
CA ASN A 41 -1.59 1.00 -10.04
C ASN A 41 -2.90 1.25 -9.28
N ARG A 42 -3.49 2.45 -9.36
CA ARG A 42 -4.84 2.72 -8.81
C ARG A 42 -5.90 1.86 -9.48
N ALA A 43 -5.87 1.72 -10.81
CA ALA A 43 -6.79 0.83 -11.52
C ALA A 43 -6.66 -0.64 -11.06
N LYS A 44 -5.43 -1.12 -10.85
CA LYS A 44 -5.18 -2.47 -10.30
C LYS A 44 -5.72 -2.61 -8.88
N ILE A 45 -5.50 -1.61 -8.03
CA ILE A 45 -6.01 -1.61 -6.65
C ILE A 45 -7.54 -1.66 -6.66
N LEU A 46 -8.21 -0.85 -7.48
CA LEU A 46 -9.67 -0.87 -7.66
C LEU A 46 -10.15 -2.26 -8.12
N LYS A 47 -9.48 -2.86 -9.11
CA LYS A 47 -9.77 -4.22 -9.59
C LYS A 47 -9.67 -5.27 -8.46
N VAL A 48 -8.70 -5.12 -7.55
CA VAL A 48 -8.55 -6.03 -6.39
C VAL A 48 -9.61 -5.77 -5.32
N ILE A 49 -9.90 -4.50 -5.01
CA ILE A 49 -10.91 -4.11 -4.00
C ILE A 49 -12.30 -4.61 -4.41
N LEU A 50 -12.66 -4.43 -5.68
CA LEU A 50 -13.96 -4.77 -6.23
C LEU A 50 -14.04 -6.20 -6.82
N ALA A 51 -13.01 -7.02 -6.63
CA ALA A 51 -12.91 -8.35 -7.24
C ALA A 51 -14.06 -9.32 -6.89
N LYS A 52 -14.82 -9.03 -5.83
CA LYS A 52 -15.94 -9.84 -5.34
C LYS A 52 -17.31 -9.18 -5.54
N GLU A 53 -17.33 -7.98 -6.10
CA GLU A 53 -18.56 -7.20 -6.30
C GLU A 53 -19.07 -7.39 -7.74
N GLU A 54 -20.39 -7.36 -7.91
CA GLU A 54 -21.00 -7.29 -9.23
C GLU A 54 -20.98 -5.83 -9.72
N LEU A 55 -20.12 -5.55 -10.70
CA LEU A 55 -20.03 -4.24 -11.33
C LEU A 55 -21.01 -4.13 -12.49
N ALA A 56 -21.65 -2.97 -12.63
CA ALA A 56 -22.47 -2.68 -13.79
C ALA A 56 -21.59 -2.61 -15.07
N PRO A 57 -22.13 -2.93 -16.27
CA PRO A 57 -21.35 -3.02 -17.51
C PRO A 57 -20.69 -1.71 -17.94
N ASP A 58 -21.16 -0.58 -17.44
CA ASP A 58 -20.69 0.78 -17.72
C ASP A 58 -19.62 1.28 -16.73
N VAL A 59 -19.24 0.47 -15.73
CA VAL A 59 -18.20 0.83 -14.77
C VAL A 59 -16.82 0.71 -15.40
N ASP A 60 -16.20 1.86 -15.67
CA ASP A 60 -14.82 1.95 -16.15
C ASP A 60 -13.84 2.27 -15.01
N LEU A 61 -13.13 1.24 -14.54
CA LEU A 61 -12.14 1.38 -13.46
C LEU A 61 -10.89 2.15 -13.89
N ASP A 62 -10.54 2.16 -15.17
CA ASP A 62 -9.39 2.90 -15.68
C ASP A 62 -9.72 4.41 -15.76
N ALA A 63 -10.96 4.76 -16.12
CA ALA A 63 -11.48 6.13 -15.99
C ALA A 63 -11.52 6.61 -14.54
N ILE A 64 -12.05 5.81 -13.60
CA ILE A 64 -12.08 6.16 -12.17
C ILE A 64 -10.66 6.35 -11.62
N ALA A 65 -9.71 5.50 -12.02
CA ALA A 65 -8.31 5.63 -11.62
C ALA A 65 -7.68 6.96 -12.09
N SER A 66 -8.08 7.47 -13.26
CA SER A 66 -7.62 8.76 -13.78
C SER A 66 -8.13 9.95 -12.97
N MET A 67 -9.32 9.85 -12.39
CA MET A 67 -9.96 10.91 -11.59
C MET A 67 -9.51 10.92 -10.12
N THR A 68 -8.82 9.88 -9.67
CA THR A 68 -8.42 9.67 -8.25
C THR A 68 -6.93 9.96 -8.02
N GLU A 69 -6.39 10.97 -8.69
CA GLU A 69 -5.00 11.39 -8.47
C GLU A 69 -4.77 11.76 -7.00
N GLY A 70 -3.65 11.30 -6.44
CA GLY A 70 -3.31 11.51 -5.03
C GLY A 70 -3.96 10.53 -4.05
N TYR A 71 -4.85 9.65 -4.50
CA TYR A 71 -5.51 8.69 -3.61
C TYR A 71 -4.55 7.57 -3.20
N SER A 72 -4.51 7.29 -1.90
CA SER A 72 -3.88 6.10 -1.36
C SER A 72 -4.77 4.86 -1.55
N GLY A 73 -4.21 3.67 -1.28
CA GLY A 73 -5.01 2.44 -1.29
C GLY A 73 -6.18 2.45 -0.30
N SER A 74 -6.03 3.13 0.85
CA SER A 74 -7.13 3.34 1.80
C SER A 74 -8.21 4.28 1.26
N ASP A 75 -7.82 5.35 0.57
CA ASP A 75 -8.78 6.30 -0.01
C ASP A 75 -9.61 5.62 -1.11
N LEU A 76 -8.96 4.81 -1.96
CA LEU A 76 -9.65 4.00 -2.98
C LEU A 76 -10.61 2.98 -2.35
N LYS A 77 -10.23 2.37 -1.23
CA LYS A 77 -11.12 1.46 -0.50
C LYS A 77 -12.34 2.21 0.04
N ASN A 78 -12.13 3.37 0.66
CA ASN A 78 -13.21 4.18 1.19
C ASN A 78 -14.15 4.71 0.08
N LEU A 79 -13.62 4.98 -1.12
CA LEU A 79 -14.43 5.33 -2.29
C LEU A 79 -15.42 4.22 -2.67
N CYS A 80 -15.02 2.96 -2.51
CA CYS A 80 -15.83 1.80 -2.87
C CYS A 80 -16.78 1.33 -1.76
N VAL A 81 -16.66 1.87 -0.55
CA VAL A 81 -17.48 1.46 0.60
C VAL A 81 -18.43 2.59 0.95
N THR A 82 -19.73 2.29 0.94
CA THR A 82 -20.78 3.10 1.58
C THR A 82 -21.43 2.28 2.68
#